data_AF-A0AAX1NBA1-F1
#
_entry.id   AF-A0AAX1NBA1-F1
#
_cell.length_a   1.000
_cell.length_b   1.000
_cell.length_c   1.000
_cell.angle_alpha   90.00
_cell.angle_beta   90.00
_cell.angle_gamma   90.00
#
_symmetry.space_group_name_H-M   'P 1'
#
loop_
_entity.id
_entity.type
_entity.pdbx_description
1 polymer ?
#
loop_
_entity_poly.entity_id
_entity_poly.type
_entity_poly.pdbx_seq_one_letter_code
_entity_poly.pdbx_strand_id
1 'polypeptide(L)'
;MKYYLSIALTFLCLSFTNAQPLLVGYTEITPDTNNDQTLNTNEYMEFTSGSFDYGDKSITLDNNSIVIIRSGVTLDLKNLSVKSTAILYVERGATVTVDEDFIVTDTGEAEVHSLYFILKSKIEAKDGGTVTGTGRLTYQGSSYEVDGGSSVCIGTGDPEFYDPDHASYGTSGTVPCDQNGNSAQFIADLPVEMIFFESNVSNGNVNLNWATATEVNASHFVVMRSTDKTNWEEIGYVEAGGNTNFRQDYSYTDSPVSSSGIYYYKLQQFDYDGQSEFFGPLTVSLNLSNGFSAQVHPNPTTSSLNLSIEGLHEGNQLSIAVIDKLGKAVYQENKEVGGNSLIYNVHQITDLNPGHYLLILTSGSQKITTRFIKQ
;
A
#
# COMPACT_ATOMS: atom_id res chain seq x y z
N MET A 1 -12.79 -45.30 7.30
CA MET A 1 -12.72 -45.40 5.83
C MET A 1 -13.70 -44.40 5.23
N LYS A 2 -13.33 -43.12 5.22
CA LYS A 2 -13.99 -42.03 4.46
C LYS A 2 -12.88 -41.02 4.15
N TYR A 3 -12.11 -41.34 3.12
CA TYR A 3 -10.95 -40.60 2.58
C TYR A 3 -11.22 -40.19 1.12
N TYR A 4 -12.48 -39.88 0.76
CA TYR A 4 -12.86 -39.80 -0.66
C TYR A 4 -13.64 -38.56 -1.10
N LEU A 5 -13.78 -37.51 -0.28
CA LEU A 5 -14.52 -36.30 -0.70
C LEU A 5 -13.81 -34.96 -0.45
N SER A 6 -12.48 -34.95 -0.47
CA SER A 6 -11.68 -33.70 -0.49
C SER A 6 -10.80 -33.61 -1.76
N ILE A 7 -10.89 -34.60 -2.66
CA ILE A 7 -10.04 -34.74 -3.84
C ILE A 7 -10.55 -33.95 -5.07
N ALA A 8 -11.78 -33.44 -5.05
CA ALA A 8 -12.35 -32.76 -6.23
C ALA A 8 -11.77 -31.35 -6.48
N LEU A 9 -11.23 -30.66 -5.45
CA LEU A 9 -10.56 -29.36 -5.60
C LEU A 9 -9.06 -29.40 -5.29
N THR A 10 -8.45 -30.57 -5.09
CA THR A 10 -6.98 -30.67 -5.00
C THR A 10 -6.35 -30.56 -6.39
N PHE A 11 -6.45 -29.39 -7.02
CA PHE A 11 -5.62 -29.08 -8.19
C PHE A 11 -4.20 -28.79 -7.73
N LEU A 12 -3.29 -29.54 -8.36
CA LEU A 12 -1.85 -29.48 -8.25
C LEU A 12 -1.35 -28.02 -8.25
N CYS A 13 -1.05 -27.48 -7.07
CA CYS A 13 -0.26 -26.26 -6.93
C CYS A 13 1.20 -26.59 -7.25
N LEU A 14 1.50 -26.79 -8.54
CA LEU A 14 2.86 -26.80 -9.07
C LEU A 14 2.95 -25.76 -10.17
N SER A 15 3.26 -24.54 -9.73
CA SER A 15 4.07 -23.56 -10.45
C SER A 15 3.87 -23.50 -11.96
N PHE A 16 2.76 -22.97 -12.45
CA PHE A 16 2.69 -22.18 -13.68
C PHE A 16 1.38 -21.36 -13.63
N THR A 17 1.48 -20.10 -14.03
CA THR A 17 0.36 -19.16 -14.23
C THR A 17 -0.73 -19.78 -15.11
N ASN A 18 -1.99 -19.78 -14.65
CA ASN A 18 -3.22 -20.25 -15.32
C ASN A 18 -3.46 -21.77 -15.38
N ALA A 19 -3.76 -22.41 -14.25
CA ALA A 19 -4.44 -23.71 -14.25
C ALA A 19 -5.91 -23.54 -13.81
N GLN A 20 -6.85 -23.58 -14.76
CA GLN A 20 -8.27 -23.72 -14.44
C GLN A 20 -8.54 -25.14 -13.89
N PRO A 21 -9.43 -25.31 -12.91
CA PRO A 21 -9.87 -26.62 -12.48
C PRO A 21 -10.57 -27.30 -13.65
N LEU A 22 -10.13 -28.51 -14.00
CA LEU A 22 -10.81 -29.37 -14.96
C LEU A 22 -12.14 -29.86 -14.35
N LEU A 23 -13.19 -29.06 -14.45
CA LEU A 23 -14.56 -29.39 -14.07
C LEU A 23 -15.25 -30.22 -15.18
N VAL A 24 -14.66 -31.36 -15.51
CA VAL A 24 -15.16 -32.24 -16.57
C VAL A 24 -16.58 -32.70 -16.24
N GLY A 25 -17.53 -32.39 -17.12
CA GLY A 25 -18.95 -32.73 -16.94
C GLY A 25 -19.79 -31.61 -16.33
N TYR A 26 -19.20 -30.43 -16.06
CA TYR A 26 -19.94 -29.24 -15.66
C TYR A 26 -20.21 -28.30 -16.83
N THR A 27 -21.32 -27.56 -16.75
CA THR A 27 -21.69 -26.49 -17.68
C THR A 27 -21.36 -25.14 -17.06
N GLU A 28 -20.61 -24.30 -17.77
CA GLU A 28 -20.28 -22.95 -17.31
C GLU A 28 -21.50 -22.02 -17.41
N ILE A 29 -21.78 -21.29 -16.35
CA ILE A 29 -22.75 -20.21 -16.26
C ILE A 29 -21.99 -18.90 -16.09
N THR A 30 -22.26 -17.95 -16.97
CA THR A 30 -21.63 -16.62 -16.91
C THR A 30 -22.27 -15.80 -15.78
N PRO A 31 -21.48 -15.08 -14.96
CA PRO A 31 -22.02 -14.09 -14.04
C PRO A 31 -22.89 -13.05 -14.76
N ASP A 32 -24.06 -12.76 -14.22
CA ASP A 32 -25.00 -11.75 -14.72
C ASP A 32 -25.56 -10.94 -13.56
N THR A 33 -24.99 -9.76 -13.35
CA THR A 33 -25.34 -8.85 -12.26
C THR A 33 -26.73 -8.22 -12.40
N ASN A 34 -27.42 -8.40 -13.53
CA ASN A 34 -28.74 -7.80 -13.74
C ASN A 34 -29.89 -8.66 -13.21
N ASN A 35 -29.64 -9.93 -12.90
CA ASN A 35 -30.67 -10.91 -12.55
C ASN A 35 -30.26 -11.75 -11.35
N ASP A 36 -31.25 -12.31 -10.65
CA ASP A 36 -30.97 -13.39 -9.70
C ASP A 36 -30.45 -14.60 -10.48
N GLN A 37 -29.38 -15.22 -9.99
CA GLN A 37 -28.80 -16.39 -10.63
C GLN A 37 -28.94 -17.62 -9.75
N THR A 38 -29.48 -18.69 -10.32
CA THR A 38 -29.57 -20.00 -9.66
C THR A 38 -28.82 -21.02 -10.49
N LEU A 39 -27.83 -21.67 -9.86
CA LEU A 39 -27.10 -22.79 -10.45
C LEU A 39 -27.65 -24.11 -9.91
N ASN A 40 -27.69 -25.12 -10.77
CA ASN A 40 -28.25 -26.45 -10.51
C ASN A 40 -27.27 -27.55 -10.95
N THR A 41 -27.79 -28.75 -11.22
CA THR A 41 -27.05 -29.98 -11.50
C THR A 41 -25.88 -29.81 -12.47
N ASN A 42 -24.67 -29.93 -11.93
CA ASN A 42 -23.41 -29.85 -12.66
C ASN A 42 -23.26 -28.52 -13.43
N GLU A 43 -23.71 -27.42 -12.87
CA GLU A 43 -23.40 -26.08 -13.36
C GLU A 43 -22.28 -25.47 -12.52
N TYR A 44 -21.39 -24.69 -13.15
CA TYR A 44 -20.40 -23.91 -12.42
C TYR A 44 -20.35 -22.47 -12.89
N MET A 45 -20.04 -21.55 -11.98
CA MET A 45 -19.77 -20.15 -12.29
C MET A 45 -18.45 -19.74 -11.65
N GLU A 46 -17.61 -19.08 -12.43
CA GLU A 46 -16.28 -18.64 -11.99
C GLU A 46 -16.15 -17.13 -12.14
N PHE A 47 -15.94 -16.45 -11.02
CA PHE A 47 -15.54 -15.04 -11.00
C PHE A 47 -14.02 -14.98 -11.06
N THR A 48 -13.47 -14.39 -12.13
CA THR A 48 -12.03 -14.48 -12.43
C THR A 48 -11.23 -13.25 -12.01
N SER A 49 -11.74 -12.04 -12.24
CA SER A 49 -11.18 -10.78 -11.74
C SER A 49 -12.17 -9.63 -11.89
N GLY A 50 -12.00 -8.56 -11.11
CA GLY A 50 -12.81 -7.34 -11.20
C GLY A 50 -13.97 -7.30 -10.22
N SER A 51 -14.86 -6.32 -10.40
CA SER A 51 -15.98 -6.05 -9.48
C SER A 51 -17.31 -6.51 -10.08
N PHE A 52 -18.10 -7.22 -9.28
CA PHE A 52 -19.43 -7.71 -9.62
C PHE A 52 -20.42 -7.22 -8.56
N ASP A 53 -21.20 -6.21 -8.90
CA ASP A 53 -22.22 -5.65 -8.03
C ASP A 53 -23.59 -6.13 -8.50
N TYR A 54 -24.21 -7.03 -7.73
CA TYR A 54 -25.55 -7.55 -7.97
C TYR A 54 -26.64 -6.64 -7.37
N GLY A 55 -26.29 -5.61 -6.59
CA GLY A 55 -27.24 -4.75 -5.90
C GLY A 55 -28.25 -5.55 -5.08
N ASP A 56 -29.53 -5.48 -5.45
CA ASP A 56 -30.62 -6.19 -4.80
C ASP A 56 -30.82 -7.64 -5.29
N LYS A 57 -29.92 -8.16 -6.13
CA LYS A 57 -29.99 -9.52 -6.70
C LYS A 57 -29.19 -10.52 -5.90
N SER A 58 -29.55 -11.80 -6.05
CA SER A 58 -29.09 -12.90 -5.22
C SER A 58 -28.50 -14.04 -6.07
N ILE A 59 -27.60 -14.81 -5.47
CA ILE A 59 -27.04 -16.02 -6.07
C ILE A 59 -27.45 -17.22 -5.22
N THR A 60 -28.01 -18.24 -5.87
CA THR A 60 -28.34 -19.52 -5.25
C THR A 60 -27.60 -20.65 -5.96
N LEU A 61 -26.89 -21.45 -5.19
CA LEU A 61 -26.29 -22.69 -5.63
C LEU A 61 -27.13 -23.84 -5.10
N ASP A 62 -27.52 -24.75 -5.98
CA ASP A 62 -28.26 -25.96 -5.63
C ASP A 62 -27.72 -27.16 -6.42
N ASN A 63 -28.13 -28.37 -6.05
CA ASN A 63 -27.89 -29.62 -6.77
C ASN A 63 -26.46 -29.76 -7.36
N ASN A 64 -25.43 -30.01 -6.54
CA ASN A 64 -24.06 -30.24 -7.03
C ASN A 64 -23.53 -29.16 -8.00
N SER A 65 -23.98 -27.90 -7.87
CA SER A 65 -23.39 -26.76 -8.58
C SER A 65 -22.15 -26.25 -7.86
N ILE A 66 -21.31 -25.48 -8.56
CA ILE A 66 -20.08 -24.92 -8.02
C ILE A 66 -19.99 -23.43 -8.32
N VAL A 67 -19.72 -22.59 -7.33
CA VAL A 67 -19.25 -21.21 -7.56
C VAL A 67 -17.83 -21.07 -7.05
N ILE A 68 -16.97 -20.51 -7.90
CA ILE A 68 -15.58 -20.20 -7.57
C ILE A 68 -15.40 -18.69 -7.63
N ILE A 69 -14.93 -18.10 -6.54
CA ILE A 69 -14.58 -16.68 -6.46
C ILE A 69 -13.07 -16.57 -6.31
N ARG A 70 -12.40 -16.15 -7.39
CA ARG A 70 -10.94 -16.04 -7.45
C ARG A 70 -10.40 -14.84 -6.68
N SER A 71 -9.12 -14.90 -6.34
CA SER A 71 -8.37 -13.74 -5.85
C SER A 71 -8.52 -12.53 -6.78
N GLY A 72 -8.66 -11.32 -6.21
CA GLY A 72 -8.83 -10.07 -6.95
C GLY A 72 -10.25 -9.80 -7.45
N VAL A 73 -11.22 -10.63 -7.06
CA VAL A 73 -12.65 -10.37 -7.28
C VAL A 73 -13.25 -9.62 -6.10
N THR A 74 -14.07 -8.62 -6.39
CA THR A 74 -15.04 -8.04 -5.44
C THR A 74 -16.44 -8.45 -5.87
N LEU A 75 -17.20 -9.09 -4.99
CA LEU A 75 -18.57 -9.53 -5.23
C LEU A 75 -19.48 -8.96 -4.15
N ASP A 76 -20.43 -8.11 -4.54
CA ASP A 76 -21.45 -7.57 -3.66
C ASP A 76 -22.82 -8.08 -4.12
N LEU A 77 -23.60 -8.65 -3.19
CA LEU A 77 -24.92 -9.20 -3.51
C LEU A 77 -25.87 -9.18 -2.32
N LYS A 78 -27.18 -9.29 -2.61
CA LYS A 78 -28.23 -9.28 -1.59
C LYS A 78 -28.24 -10.55 -0.75
N ASN A 79 -28.43 -11.71 -1.37
CA ASN A 79 -28.44 -13.00 -0.69
C ASN A 79 -27.53 -14.00 -1.38
N LEU A 80 -26.89 -14.86 -0.60
CA LEU A 80 -26.07 -15.96 -1.08
C LEU A 80 -26.53 -17.26 -0.43
N SER A 81 -27.01 -18.20 -1.23
CA SER A 81 -27.50 -19.50 -0.74
C SER A 81 -26.70 -20.65 -1.32
N VAL A 82 -26.26 -21.58 -0.48
CA VAL A 82 -25.57 -22.81 -0.87
C VAL A 82 -26.37 -24.00 -0.35
N LYS A 83 -26.99 -24.76 -1.25
CA LYS A 83 -27.96 -25.82 -0.91
C LYS A 83 -27.55 -27.17 -1.48
N SER A 84 -28.22 -28.21 -1.02
CA SER A 84 -28.00 -29.60 -1.45
C SER A 84 -26.51 -29.93 -1.38
N THR A 85 -25.91 -30.54 -2.41
CA THR A 85 -24.46 -30.83 -2.43
C THR A 85 -23.66 -29.76 -3.16
N ALA A 86 -24.15 -28.53 -3.24
CA ALA A 86 -23.46 -27.46 -3.96
C ALA A 86 -22.26 -26.92 -3.18
N ILE A 87 -21.28 -26.38 -3.91
CA ILE A 87 -20.01 -25.91 -3.36
C ILE A 87 -19.78 -24.45 -3.70
N LEU A 88 -19.56 -23.62 -2.69
CA LEU A 88 -19.01 -22.28 -2.81
C LEU A 88 -17.53 -22.32 -2.39
N TYR A 89 -16.62 -21.89 -3.26
CA TYR A 89 -15.20 -21.78 -2.96
C TYR A 89 -14.71 -20.35 -3.13
N VAL A 90 -14.17 -19.77 -2.06
CA VAL A 90 -13.71 -18.37 -2.03
C VAL A 90 -12.22 -18.33 -1.73
N GLU A 91 -11.42 -17.91 -2.70
CA GLU A 91 -9.97 -17.84 -2.57
C GLU A 91 -9.51 -16.73 -1.63
N ARG A 92 -8.27 -16.87 -1.13
CA ARG A 92 -7.58 -15.76 -0.46
C ARG A 92 -7.50 -14.58 -1.44
N GLY A 93 -7.78 -13.37 -0.96
CA GLY A 93 -7.75 -12.16 -1.79
C GLY A 93 -9.02 -11.92 -2.62
N ALA A 94 -10.11 -12.66 -2.42
CA ALA A 94 -11.45 -12.28 -2.90
C ALA A 94 -12.20 -11.46 -1.85
N THR A 95 -13.02 -10.48 -2.22
CA THR A 95 -13.92 -9.77 -1.29
C THR A 95 -15.35 -10.16 -1.63
N VAL A 96 -16.10 -10.62 -0.65
CA VAL A 96 -17.51 -11.00 -0.81
C VAL A 96 -18.33 -10.29 0.25
N THR A 97 -19.30 -9.49 -0.16
CA THR A 97 -20.26 -8.84 0.73
C THR A 97 -21.65 -9.39 0.47
N VAL A 98 -22.28 -9.96 1.49
CA VAL A 98 -23.68 -10.38 1.47
C VAL A 98 -24.48 -9.44 2.36
N ASP A 99 -25.38 -8.66 1.75
CA ASP A 99 -26.12 -7.60 2.44
C ASP A 99 -27.22 -8.15 3.36
N GLU A 100 -27.90 -9.20 2.95
CA GLU A 100 -28.96 -9.86 3.71
C GLU A 100 -28.51 -11.27 4.16
N ASP A 101 -29.04 -12.31 3.53
CA ASP A 101 -28.96 -13.66 4.05
C ASP A 101 -27.84 -14.47 3.37
N PHE A 102 -26.93 -14.99 4.18
CA PHE A 102 -26.05 -16.10 3.80
C PHE A 102 -26.55 -17.41 4.40
N ILE A 103 -27.00 -18.31 3.54
CA ILE A 103 -27.71 -19.53 3.94
C ILE A 103 -26.99 -20.75 3.37
N VAL A 104 -26.65 -21.72 4.23
CA VAL A 104 -26.06 -22.99 3.82
C VAL A 104 -26.90 -24.16 4.33
N THR A 105 -27.53 -24.92 3.44
CA THR A 105 -28.48 -26.00 3.81
C THR A 105 -28.23 -27.31 3.09
N ASP A 106 -28.86 -28.38 3.57
CA ASP A 106 -29.00 -29.67 2.88
C ASP A 106 -27.66 -30.31 2.44
N THR A 107 -26.62 -30.19 3.27
CA THR A 107 -25.21 -30.59 3.00
C THR A 107 -24.39 -29.68 2.10
N GLY A 108 -24.87 -28.45 1.85
CA GLY A 108 -24.14 -27.47 1.06
C GLY A 108 -22.80 -27.15 1.71
N GLU A 109 -21.77 -26.89 0.91
CA GLU A 109 -20.42 -26.64 1.41
C GLU A 109 -19.94 -25.26 0.96
N ALA A 110 -19.54 -24.41 1.90
CA ALA A 110 -18.87 -23.15 1.64
C ALA A 110 -17.45 -23.19 2.22
N GLU A 111 -16.44 -23.13 1.37
CA GLU A 111 -15.02 -23.09 1.74
C GLU A 111 -14.47 -21.67 1.54
N VAL A 112 -14.20 -20.98 2.64
CA VAL A 112 -13.82 -19.56 2.69
C VAL A 112 -12.37 -19.42 3.15
N HIS A 113 -11.49 -19.11 2.22
CA HIS A 113 -10.09 -18.77 2.51
C HIS A 113 -9.84 -17.26 2.53
N SER A 114 -10.76 -16.46 2.02
CA SER A 114 -10.68 -15.00 2.08
C SER A 114 -10.69 -14.46 3.51
N LEU A 115 -10.01 -13.33 3.73
CA LEU A 115 -10.11 -12.53 4.96
C LEU A 115 -11.31 -11.56 4.95
N TYR A 116 -11.96 -11.38 3.80
CA TYR A 116 -13.00 -10.39 3.54
C TYR A 116 -14.28 -11.05 3.02
N PHE A 117 -14.82 -11.98 3.80
CA PHE A 117 -16.17 -12.51 3.60
C PHE A 117 -17.11 -11.86 4.63
N ILE A 118 -17.85 -10.85 4.19
CA ILE A 118 -18.60 -9.92 5.03
C ILE A 118 -20.09 -10.23 4.92
N LEU A 119 -20.74 -10.44 6.05
CA LEU A 119 -22.15 -10.77 6.17
C LEU A 119 -22.85 -9.70 6.99
N LYS A 120 -23.74 -8.91 6.39
CA LYS A 120 -24.32 -7.75 7.06
C LYS A 120 -25.55 -8.06 7.90
N SER A 121 -26.33 -9.08 7.57
CA SER A 121 -27.61 -9.35 8.26
C SER A 121 -27.70 -10.73 8.90
N LYS A 122 -27.62 -11.81 8.14
CA LYS A 122 -27.92 -13.15 8.66
C LYS A 122 -26.97 -14.21 8.15
N ILE A 123 -26.61 -15.13 9.05
CA ILE A 123 -25.99 -16.39 8.71
C ILE A 123 -26.85 -17.54 9.25
N GLU A 124 -27.16 -18.49 8.38
CA GLU A 124 -27.92 -19.69 8.73
C GLU A 124 -27.27 -20.92 8.11
N ALA A 125 -26.92 -21.90 8.95
CA ALA A 125 -26.48 -23.22 8.50
C ALA A 125 -27.41 -24.30 9.06
N LYS A 126 -28.11 -25.05 8.19
CA LYS A 126 -29.09 -26.07 8.60
C LYS A 126 -28.94 -27.37 7.82
N ASP A 127 -29.53 -28.43 8.37
CA ASP A 127 -29.68 -29.71 7.67
C ASP A 127 -28.35 -30.25 7.08
N GLY A 128 -27.26 -30.13 7.85
CA GLY A 128 -25.94 -30.61 7.49
C GLY A 128 -25.10 -29.66 6.64
N GLY A 129 -25.56 -28.41 6.41
CA GLY A 129 -24.79 -27.38 5.74
C GLY A 129 -23.48 -27.06 6.47
N THR A 130 -22.41 -26.84 5.71
CA THR A 130 -21.08 -26.59 6.27
C THR A 130 -20.45 -25.33 5.69
N VAL A 131 -19.94 -24.48 6.58
CA VAL A 131 -19.08 -23.35 6.24
C VAL A 131 -17.72 -23.61 6.89
N THR A 132 -16.66 -23.70 6.10
CA THR A 132 -15.31 -24.02 6.57
C THR A 132 -14.26 -23.14 5.90
N GLY A 133 -13.01 -23.22 6.36
CA GLY A 133 -11.87 -22.62 5.66
C GLY A 133 -10.86 -21.95 6.58
N THR A 134 -9.77 -21.47 5.98
CA THR A 134 -8.65 -20.83 6.71
C THR A 134 -8.75 -19.31 6.73
N GLY A 135 -9.84 -18.76 6.19
CA GLY A 135 -10.06 -17.33 6.04
C GLY A 135 -10.61 -16.67 7.29
N ARG A 136 -11.42 -15.64 7.08
CA ARG A 136 -12.18 -14.95 8.12
C ARG A 136 -13.56 -14.59 7.59
N LEU A 137 -14.57 -14.79 8.45
CA LEU A 137 -15.92 -14.34 8.22
C LEU A 137 -16.25 -13.22 9.21
N THR A 138 -16.58 -12.06 8.65
CA THR A 138 -16.96 -10.87 9.41
C THR A 138 -18.48 -10.78 9.38
N TYR A 139 -19.11 -11.03 10.52
CA TYR A 139 -20.56 -11.01 10.66
C TYR A 139 -21.00 -9.76 11.41
N GLN A 140 -21.80 -8.90 10.79
CA GLN A 140 -22.26 -7.62 11.33
C GLN A 140 -23.73 -7.63 11.78
N GLY A 141 -24.43 -8.75 11.59
CA GLY A 141 -25.85 -8.86 11.82
C GLY A 141 -26.24 -9.34 13.23
N SER A 142 -27.54 -9.61 13.43
CA SER A 142 -28.11 -10.04 14.72
C SER A 142 -28.72 -11.45 14.77
N SER A 143 -28.82 -12.13 13.63
CA SER A 143 -29.32 -13.50 13.46
C SER A 143 -28.23 -14.49 13.03
N TYR A 144 -27.76 -15.29 13.98
CA TYR A 144 -26.85 -16.42 13.75
C TYR A 144 -27.55 -17.73 14.13
N GLU A 145 -27.72 -18.65 13.18
CA GLU A 145 -28.39 -19.94 13.40
C GLU A 145 -27.57 -21.09 12.82
N VAL A 146 -27.22 -22.07 13.65
CA VAL A 146 -26.55 -23.32 13.24
C VAL A 146 -27.25 -24.49 13.93
N ASP A 147 -27.91 -25.34 13.15
CA ASP A 147 -28.68 -26.48 13.65
C ASP A 147 -28.64 -27.67 12.65
N GLY A 148 -29.26 -28.80 12.99
CA GLY A 148 -29.47 -29.90 12.07
C GLY A 148 -28.18 -30.64 11.66
N GLY A 149 -27.16 -30.63 12.53
CA GLY A 149 -25.85 -31.23 12.25
C GLY A 149 -24.94 -30.38 11.38
N SER A 150 -25.28 -29.11 11.17
CA SER A 150 -24.48 -28.13 10.44
C SER A 150 -23.27 -27.62 11.23
N SER A 151 -22.34 -26.96 10.52
CA SER A 151 -21.15 -26.37 11.13
C SER A 151 -20.72 -25.07 10.45
N VAL A 152 -20.24 -24.10 11.22
CA VAL A 152 -19.53 -22.91 10.73
C VAL A 152 -18.17 -22.85 11.45
N CYS A 153 -17.10 -23.32 10.81
CA CYS A 153 -15.75 -23.45 11.36
C CYS A 153 -14.73 -22.73 10.44
N ILE A 154 -14.44 -21.45 10.68
CA ILE A 154 -13.44 -20.67 9.91
C ILE A 154 -12.27 -20.28 10.83
N GLY A 155 -11.03 -20.52 10.40
CA GLY A 155 -9.80 -20.09 11.09
C GLY A 155 -8.64 -21.10 11.00
N THR A 156 -7.45 -20.70 11.46
CA THR A 156 -6.26 -21.57 11.63
C THR A 156 -5.92 -21.72 13.11
N GLY A 157 -5.24 -22.80 13.51
CA GLY A 157 -4.81 -23.03 14.89
C GLY A 157 -3.67 -22.13 15.39
N ASP A 158 -3.49 -20.95 14.82
CA ASP A 158 -2.38 -20.01 15.11
C ASP A 158 -2.82 -18.97 16.17
N PRO A 159 -2.14 -18.87 17.34
CA PRO A 159 -2.63 -18.12 18.52
C PRO A 159 -2.57 -16.58 18.44
N GLU A 160 -2.17 -15.98 17.32
CA GLU A 160 -2.28 -14.51 17.11
C GLU A 160 -3.73 -14.03 16.96
N PHE A 161 -4.70 -14.95 16.93
CA PHE A 161 -6.14 -14.69 16.83
C PHE A 161 -6.92 -15.00 18.12
N TYR A 162 -6.24 -15.02 19.28
CA TYR A 162 -6.85 -15.29 20.59
C TYR A 162 -7.41 -14.02 21.26
N ASP A 163 -8.72 -13.96 21.49
CA ASP A 163 -9.39 -12.93 22.32
C ASP A 163 -9.95 -13.57 23.62
N PRO A 164 -9.47 -13.16 24.81
CA PRO A 164 -9.85 -13.73 26.09
C PRO A 164 -11.22 -13.29 26.68
N ASP A 165 -11.95 -12.34 26.08
CA ASP A 165 -13.05 -11.65 26.80
C ASP A 165 -14.51 -12.04 26.46
N HIS A 166 -14.80 -13.03 25.60
CA HIS A 166 -16.19 -13.27 25.15
C HIS A 166 -16.70 -14.72 25.27
N ALA A 167 -17.01 -15.12 26.50
CA ALA A 167 -17.45 -16.48 26.87
C ALA A 167 -18.98 -16.74 26.85
N SER A 168 -19.81 -16.00 26.10
CA SER A 168 -21.28 -16.11 26.32
C SER A 168 -22.18 -15.83 25.10
N TYR A 169 -22.21 -16.72 24.11
CA TYR A 169 -23.40 -16.93 23.27
C TYR A 169 -23.54 -18.40 22.84
N GLY A 170 -24.73 -18.97 23.09
CA GLY A 170 -25.24 -20.19 22.42
C GLY A 170 -24.96 -21.54 23.08
N THR A 171 -25.70 -21.89 24.12
CA THR A 171 -25.87 -23.30 24.52
C THR A 171 -26.95 -24.00 23.68
N SER A 172 -26.58 -25.15 23.12
CA SER A 172 -27.40 -26.22 22.52
C SER A 172 -27.66 -26.20 21.01
N GLY A 173 -26.71 -26.79 20.30
CA GLY A 173 -26.81 -27.41 18.97
C GLY A 173 -25.49 -28.19 18.77
N THR A 174 -25.54 -29.46 18.40
CA THR A 174 -24.44 -30.45 18.53
C THR A 174 -23.08 -30.04 17.93
N VAL A 175 -22.13 -29.73 18.83
CA VAL A 175 -20.65 -29.52 18.71
C VAL A 175 -19.99 -29.74 17.33
N PRO A 176 -19.52 -28.64 16.72
CA PRO A 176 -18.16 -28.49 16.14
C PRO A 176 -17.56 -27.09 16.46
N CYS A 177 -16.30 -26.81 16.78
CA CYS A 177 -15.00 -27.46 16.66
C CYS A 177 -14.26 -27.38 18.04
N ASP A 178 -13.36 -28.31 18.39
CA ASP A 178 -12.88 -28.47 19.77
C ASP A 178 -11.91 -27.37 20.26
N GLN A 179 -12.14 -26.98 21.53
CA GLN A 179 -11.38 -26.17 22.50
C GLN A 179 -10.76 -24.81 22.10
N ASN A 180 -10.67 -24.42 20.84
CA ASN A 180 -10.20 -23.07 20.44
C ASN A 180 -10.96 -22.45 19.24
N GLY A 181 -12.03 -23.08 18.72
CA GLY A 181 -12.55 -22.77 17.39
C GLY A 181 -13.99 -22.25 17.34
N ASN A 182 -14.23 -21.01 17.77
CA ASN A 182 -15.40 -20.24 17.37
C ASN A 182 -14.96 -18.79 17.09
N SER A 183 -14.95 -18.38 15.82
CA SER A 183 -14.75 -16.98 15.45
C SER A 183 -15.61 -16.61 14.24
N ALA A 184 -16.92 -16.40 14.47
CA ALA A 184 -17.58 -15.33 13.74
C ALA A 184 -17.11 -14.04 14.41
N GLN A 185 -16.03 -13.49 13.88
CA GLN A 185 -15.29 -12.41 14.50
C GLN A 185 -16.02 -11.10 14.20
N PHE A 186 -16.60 -10.47 15.22
CA PHE A 186 -16.84 -9.03 15.15
C PHE A 186 -15.50 -8.38 15.44
N ILE A 187 -14.88 -7.77 14.43
CA ILE A 187 -13.87 -6.77 14.69
C ILE A 187 -14.23 -5.52 13.91
N ALA A 188 -14.12 -4.40 14.60
CA ALA A 188 -13.89 -3.11 13.97
C ALA A 188 -12.72 -3.23 12.98
N ASP A 189 -12.83 -2.47 11.89
CA ASP A 189 -11.93 -2.44 10.75
C ASP A 189 -10.47 -2.69 11.16
N LEU A 190 -9.84 -3.72 10.57
CA LEU A 190 -8.39 -3.78 10.65
C LEU A 190 -7.83 -2.72 9.70
N PRO A 191 -6.98 -1.81 10.21
CA PRO A 191 -6.43 -0.74 9.41
C PRO A 191 -5.49 -1.28 8.33
N VAL A 192 -5.10 -0.40 7.41
CA VAL A 192 -4.22 -0.69 6.27
C VAL A 192 -3.00 -1.53 6.66
N GLU A 193 -2.81 -2.68 6.01
CA GLU A 193 -1.63 -3.53 6.24
C GLU A 193 -0.50 -3.10 5.29
N MET A 194 0.55 -2.46 5.82
CA MET A 194 1.67 -1.98 5.00
C MET A 194 2.73 -3.06 4.76
N ILE A 195 3.01 -3.36 3.49
CA ILE A 195 4.07 -4.31 3.08
C ILE A 195 5.45 -3.67 3.23
N PHE A 196 5.62 -2.48 2.66
CA PHE A 196 6.87 -1.73 2.75
C PHE A 196 6.61 -0.23 2.62
N PHE A 197 7.55 0.55 3.16
CA PHE A 197 7.67 1.98 2.92
C PHE A 197 9.16 2.33 2.80
N GLU A 198 9.58 2.72 1.61
CA GLU A 198 10.97 2.92 1.25
C GLU A 198 11.17 4.17 0.37
N SER A 199 12.44 4.53 0.13
CA SER A 199 12.78 5.70 -0.67
C SER A 199 13.94 5.44 -1.60
N ASN A 200 13.93 6.11 -2.74
CA ASN A 200 15.07 6.23 -3.64
C ASN A 200 15.39 7.70 -3.92
N VAL A 201 16.66 8.07 -3.80
CA VAL A 201 17.15 9.41 -4.12
C VAL A 201 17.65 9.45 -5.57
N SER A 202 17.11 10.33 -6.39
CA SER A 202 17.57 10.54 -7.76
C SER A 202 17.48 12.01 -8.17
N ASN A 203 18.55 12.54 -8.80
CA ASN A 203 18.62 13.93 -9.29
C ASN A 203 18.28 15.00 -8.24
N GLY A 204 18.56 14.74 -6.96
CA GLY A 204 18.24 15.66 -5.87
C GLY A 204 16.78 15.60 -5.38
N ASN A 205 15.98 14.69 -5.92
CA ASN A 205 14.62 14.41 -5.46
C ASN A 205 14.61 13.17 -4.58
N VAL A 206 13.62 13.10 -3.68
CA VAL A 206 13.35 11.90 -2.88
C VAL A 206 12.07 11.26 -3.41
N ASN A 207 12.19 10.08 -3.98
CA ASN A 207 11.04 9.28 -4.43
C ASN A 207 10.67 8.30 -3.32
N LEU A 208 9.52 8.49 -2.72
CA LEU A 208 8.92 7.60 -1.73
C LEU A 208 8.07 6.56 -2.45
N ASN A 209 8.21 5.30 -2.06
CA ASN A 209 7.40 4.21 -2.57
C ASN A 209 6.91 3.38 -1.40
N TRP A 210 5.64 2.98 -1.45
CA TRP A 210 5.07 2.06 -0.48
C TRP A 210 4.09 1.12 -1.15
N ALA A 211 3.83 0.01 -0.50
CA ALA A 211 2.76 -0.88 -0.89
C ALA A 211 1.97 -1.35 0.32
N THR A 212 0.69 -1.52 0.11
CA THR A 212 -0.25 -2.11 1.08
C THR A 212 -0.60 -3.52 0.62
N ALA A 213 -0.80 -4.43 1.54
CA ALA A 213 -1.29 -5.78 1.25
C ALA A 213 -2.81 -5.77 1.13
N THR A 214 -3.44 -5.01 2.03
CA THR A 214 -4.87 -4.83 2.13
C THR A 214 -5.19 -3.44 2.67
N GLU A 215 -6.34 -2.90 2.29
CA GLU A 215 -6.87 -1.62 2.73
C GLU A 215 -8.36 -1.78 3.02
N VAL A 216 -8.82 -1.26 4.15
CA VAL A 216 -10.22 -1.24 4.54
C VAL A 216 -10.57 0.18 4.91
N ASN A 217 -11.65 0.70 4.33
CA ASN A 217 -12.15 2.04 4.58
C ASN A 217 -11.11 3.16 4.32
N ALA A 218 -10.04 2.88 3.58
CA ALA A 218 -8.90 3.77 3.43
C ALA A 218 -9.21 4.89 2.43
N SER A 219 -9.25 6.14 2.91
CA SER A 219 -9.46 7.31 2.05
C SER A 219 -8.17 7.73 1.34
N HIS A 220 -7.14 8.12 2.08
CA HIS A 220 -5.91 8.66 1.49
C HIS A 220 -4.71 8.57 2.43
N PHE A 221 -3.51 8.72 1.87
CA PHE A 221 -2.26 8.89 2.60
C PHE A 221 -1.81 10.34 2.53
N VAL A 222 -1.51 10.94 3.67
CA VAL A 222 -0.80 12.22 3.79
C VAL A 222 0.68 11.94 3.93
N VAL A 223 1.49 12.53 3.05
CA VAL A 223 2.95 12.44 3.07
C VAL A 223 3.49 13.56 3.93
N MET A 224 4.23 13.18 4.97
CA MET A 224 4.77 14.10 5.97
C MET A 224 6.29 14.10 5.92
N ARG A 225 6.90 15.29 5.99
CA ARG A 225 8.36 15.48 6.02
C ARG A 225 8.81 16.19 7.29
N SER A 226 9.98 15.85 7.78
CA SER A 226 10.65 16.53 8.89
C SER A 226 12.17 16.57 8.70
N THR A 227 12.83 17.61 9.22
CA THR A 227 14.30 17.72 9.27
C THR A 227 14.85 17.50 10.68
N ASP A 228 13.98 17.39 11.70
CA ASP A 228 14.35 17.29 13.12
C ASP A 228 13.59 16.17 13.89
N LYS A 229 12.77 15.38 13.18
CA LYS A 229 11.84 14.35 13.71
C LYS A 229 10.73 14.86 14.63
N THR A 230 10.65 16.16 14.89
CA THR A 230 9.73 16.74 15.87
C THR A 230 8.69 17.61 15.18
N ASN A 231 9.12 18.49 14.29
CA ASN A 231 8.25 19.32 13.48
C ASN A 231 8.02 18.64 12.13
N TRP A 232 6.76 18.36 11.80
CA TRP A 232 6.36 17.67 10.59
C TRP A 232 5.53 18.61 9.70
N GLU A 233 5.85 18.63 8.42
CA GLU A 233 5.16 19.37 7.37
C GLU A 233 4.42 18.39 6.45
N GLU A 234 3.16 18.69 6.14
CA GLU A 234 2.38 18.00 5.09
C GLU A 234 2.89 18.46 3.73
N ILE A 235 3.47 17.55 2.95
CA ILE A 235 4.03 17.88 1.62
C ILE A 235 3.16 17.38 0.47
N GLY A 236 2.22 16.46 0.73
CA GLY A 236 1.28 16.02 -0.29
C GLY A 236 0.34 14.92 0.19
N TYR A 237 -0.54 14.50 -0.72
CA TYR A 237 -1.57 13.51 -0.47
C TYR A 237 -1.64 12.54 -1.65
N VAL A 238 -1.93 11.27 -1.37
CA VAL A 238 -2.14 10.22 -2.38
C VAL A 238 -3.41 9.47 -2.01
N GLU A 239 -4.40 9.44 -2.92
CA GLU A 239 -5.63 8.68 -2.73
C GLU A 239 -5.31 7.19 -2.54
N ALA A 240 -5.93 6.57 -1.55
CA ALA A 240 -5.81 5.13 -1.31
C ALA A 240 -6.81 4.37 -2.20
N GLY A 241 -6.75 3.04 -2.16
CA GLY A 241 -7.65 2.18 -2.93
C GLY A 241 -9.07 2.05 -2.36
N GLY A 242 -9.37 2.66 -1.21
CA GLY A 242 -10.67 2.52 -0.56
C GLY A 242 -10.78 1.20 0.21
N ASN A 243 -11.17 0.15 -0.50
CA ASN A 243 -11.28 -1.21 0.02
C ASN A 243 -10.55 -2.15 -0.94
N THR A 244 -9.37 -2.62 -0.54
CA THR A 244 -8.53 -3.50 -1.36
C THR A 244 -8.04 -4.68 -0.53
N ASN A 245 -7.93 -5.84 -1.15
CA ASN A 245 -7.47 -7.07 -0.50
C ASN A 245 -6.33 -7.74 -1.28
N PHE A 246 -5.76 -6.98 -2.20
CA PHE A 246 -4.61 -7.33 -3.01
C PHE A 246 -3.64 -6.15 -2.97
N ARG A 247 -2.38 -6.45 -3.30
CA ARG A 247 -1.31 -5.46 -3.22
C ARG A 247 -1.63 -4.21 -4.04
N GLN A 248 -1.56 -3.05 -3.40
CA GLN A 248 -1.56 -1.75 -4.07
C GLN A 248 -0.18 -1.11 -3.94
N ASP A 249 0.29 -0.51 -5.02
CA ASP A 249 1.58 0.15 -5.09
C ASP A 249 1.40 1.66 -5.30
N TYR A 250 2.05 2.43 -4.45
CA TYR A 250 1.95 3.89 -4.43
C TYR A 250 3.33 4.53 -4.50
N SER A 251 3.35 5.76 -5.00
CA SER A 251 4.57 6.56 -5.02
C SER A 251 4.28 8.05 -4.85
N TYR A 252 5.24 8.76 -4.29
CA TYR A 252 5.23 10.21 -4.17
C TYR A 252 6.65 10.76 -4.32
N THR A 253 6.83 11.83 -5.10
CA THR A 253 8.13 12.47 -5.29
C THR A 253 8.18 13.80 -4.56
N ASP A 254 9.04 13.91 -3.54
CA ASP A 254 9.40 15.20 -2.93
C ASP A 254 10.42 15.91 -3.83
N SER A 255 9.97 16.99 -4.48
CA SER A 255 10.76 17.82 -5.37
C SER A 255 10.22 19.26 -5.44
N PRO A 256 11.10 20.29 -5.40
CA PRO A 256 12.55 20.20 -5.21
C PRO A 256 12.93 20.08 -3.72
N VAL A 257 13.89 19.22 -3.39
CA VAL A 257 14.52 19.24 -2.06
C VAL A 257 15.71 20.19 -2.10
N SER A 258 15.63 21.29 -1.36
CA SER A 258 16.49 22.47 -1.55
C SER A 258 17.86 22.40 -0.89
N SER A 259 18.12 21.43 -0.01
CA SER A 259 19.39 21.35 0.71
C SER A 259 19.83 19.91 1.01
N SER A 260 21.14 19.69 1.03
CA SER A 260 21.70 18.45 1.57
C SER A 260 21.41 18.34 3.06
N GLY A 261 21.14 17.14 3.53
CA GLY A 261 20.84 16.89 4.94
C GLY A 261 20.17 15.55 5.16
N ILE A 262 19.77 15.32 6.40
CA ILE A 262 18.93 14.18 6.76
C ILE A 262 17.48 14.66 6.77
N TYR A 263 16.65 13.96 6.02
CA TYR A 263 15.20 14.15 5.98
C TYR A 263 14.53 12.91 6.55
N TYR A 264 13.39 13.12 7.17
CA TYR A 264 12.54 12.07 7.71
C TYR A 264 11.19 12.15 7.03
N TYR A 265 10.64 11.01 6.66
CA TYR A 265 9.34 10.91 6.04
C TYR A 265 8.47 9.94 6.81
N LYS A 266 7.19 10.26 6.95
CA LYS A 266 6.18 9.31 7.44
C LYS A 266 4.93 9.44 6.58
N LEU A 267 4.13 8.39 6.57
CA LEU A 267 2.79 8.43 6.00
C LEU A 267 1.79 8.55 7.16
N GLN A 268 0.77 9.36 6.98
CA GLN A 268 -0.44 9.31 7.80
C GLN A 268 -1.58 8.85 6.91
N GLN A 269 -2.06 7.64 7.15
CA GLN A 269 -3.21 7.10 6.44
C GLN A 269 -4.49 7.56 7.15
N PHE A 270 -5.51 7.92 6.38
CA PHE A 270 -6.83 8.29 6.86
C PHE A 270 -7.89 7.38 6.28
N ASP A 271 -8.86 7.02 7.11
CA ASP A 271 -10.07 6.31 6.73
C ASP A 271 -11.21 7.28 6.37
N TYR A 272 -12.24 6.82 5.65
CA TYR A 272 -13.41 7.66 5.32
C TYR A 272 -14.24 8.07 6.54
N ASP A 273 -14.11 7.34 7.66
CA ASP A 273 -14.76 7.68 8.94
C ASP A 273 -13.93 8.67 9.79
N GLY A 274 -12.75 9.06 9.31
CA GLY A 274 -11.86 10.04 9.94
C GLY A 274 -10.81 9.45 10.89
N GLN A 275 -10.75 8.13 11.05
CA GLN A 275 -9.67 7.47 11.79
C GLN A 275 -8.34 7.58 11.02
N SER A 276 -7.21 7.47 11.72
CA SER A 276 -5.90 7.59 11.08
C SER A 276 -4.78 6.80 11.76
N GLU A 277 -3.86 6.28 10.96
CA GLU A 277 -2.66 5.55 11.40
C GLU A 277 -1.38 6.16 10.79
N PHE A 278 -0.22 5.99 11.46
CA PHE A 278 1.08 6.45 10.96
C PHE A 278 2.02 5.30 10.60
N PHE A 279 2.73 5.46 9.47
CA PHE A 279 3.77 4.53 9.04
C PHE A 279 5.14 5.23 8.91
N GLY A 280 6.19 4.59 9.42
CA GLY A 280 7.55 5.13 9.47
C GLY A 280 7.98 5.57 10.89
N PRO A 281 8.91 6.54 11.04
CA PRO A 281 9.49 7.36 10.00
C PRO A 281 10.64 6.70 9.24
N LEU A 282 10.65 6.88 7.92
CA LEU A 282 11.75 6.57 7.03
C LEU A 282 12.82 7.67 7.13
N THR A 283 14.10 7.30 7.21
CA THR A 283 15.22 8.24 7.25
C THR A 283 15.95 8.26 5.90
N VAL A 284 16.13 9.45 5.33
CA VAL A 284 16.78 9.65 4.03
C VAL A 284 17.93 10.63 4.18
N SER A 285 19.15 10.18 3.87
CA SER A 285 20.32 11.07 3.80
C SER A 285 20.46 11.58 2.37
N LEU A 286 20.14 12.86 2.17
CA LEU A 286 20.29 13.52 0.89
C LEU A 286 21.63 14.24 0.84
N ASN A 287 22.53 13.76 -0.03
CA ASN A 287 23.73 14.50 -0.40
C ASN A 287 23.52 15.06 -1.80
N LEU A 288 23.14 16.34 -1.89
CA LEU A 288 23.14 17.11 -3.13
C LEU A 288 24.59 17.44 -3.52
N SER A 289 25.40 16.41 -3.76
CA SER A 289 26.71 16.53 -4.39
C SER A 289 26.54 16.11 -5.84
N ASN A 290 26.45 17.10 -6.73
CA ASN A 290 27.09 17.17 -8.06
C ASN A 290 26.43 18.27 -8.89
N GLY A 291 26.98 19.49 -8.83
CA GLY A 291 26.54 20.62 -9.63
C GLY A 291 27.23 21.92 -9.25
N PHE A 292 27.46 22.15 -7.93
CA PHE A 292 28.16 23.34 -7.48
C PHE A 292 29.62 23.27 -7.93
N SER A 293 29.92 23.99 -9.00
CA SER A 293 31.22 24.03 -9.62
C SER A 293 31.53 25.47 -10.03
N ALA A 294 32.82 25.79 -10.07
CA ALA A 294 33.25 27.11 -10.47
C ALA A 294 34.51 27.02 -11.31
N GLN A 295 34.48 27.65 -12.48
CA GLN A 295 35.64 27.84 -13.33
C GLN A 295 36.05 29.31 -13.29
N VAL A 296 37.37 29.52 -13.25
CA VAL A 296 37.97 30.84 -13.17
C VAL A 296 38.77 31.08 -14.44
N HIS A 297 38.48 32.15 -15.18
CA HIS A 297 39.18 32.48 -16.41
C HIS A 297 39.34 33.99 -16.64
N PRO A 298 40.47 34.42 -17.25
CA PRO A 298 41.68 33.62 -17.49
C PRO A 298 42.45 33.38 -16.18
N ASN A 299 43.27 32.33 -16.15
CA ASN A 299 44.22 32.07 -15.08
C ASN A 299 45.55 31.58 -15.70
N PRO A 300 46.62 32.40 -15.72
CA PRO A 300 46.79 33.69 -15.01
C PRO A 300 45.93 34.85 -15.55
N THR A 301 45.66 35.86 -14.70
CA THR A 301 44.93 37.10 -15.06
C THR A 301 45.77 38.35 -14.83
N THR A 302 45.49 39.42 -15.57
CA THR A 302 46.12 40.75 -15.44
C THR A 302 45.17 41.82 -14.92
N SER A 303 43.90 41.84 -15.35
CA SER A 303 42.97 42.94 -15.06
C SER A 303 41.55 42.52 -14.68
N SER A 304 41.13 41.29 -14.98
CA SER A 304 39.75 40.85 -14.75
C SER A 304 39.68 39.35 -14.47
N LEU A 305 38.82 38.96 -13.53
CA LEU A 305 38.62 37.56 -13.16
C LEU A 305 37.15 37.20 -13.44
N ASN A 306 36.91 36.39 -14.46
CA ASN A 306 35.58 35.89 -14.75
C ASN A 306 35.37 34.56 -14.01
N LEU A 307 34.21 34.45 -13.38
CA LEU A 307 33.74 33.27 -12.69
C LEU A 307 32.57 32.71 -13.49
N SER A 308 32.65 31.44 -13.89
CA SER A 308 31.51 30.68 -14.39
C SER A 308 31.12 29.71 -13.29
N ILE A 309 29.98 29.95 -12.65
CA ILE A 309 29.50 29.18 -11.50
C ILE A 309 28.23 28.44 -11.90
N GLU A 310 28.18 27.15 -11.62
CA GLU A 310 27.02 26.28 -11.87
C GLU A 310 26.55 25.65 -10.55
N GLY A 311 25.34 25.09 -10.54
CA GLY A 311 24.77 24.42 -9.38
C GLY A 311 24.40 25.39 -8.25
N LEU A 312 23.95 26.59 -8.61
CA LEU A 312 23.42 27.57 -7.67
C LEU A 312 21.92 27.31 -7.43
N HIS A 313 21.39 27.74 -6.28
CA HIS A 313 19.97 27.62 -5.97
C HIS A 313 19.36 29.02 -5.86
N GLU A 314 18.26 29.26 -6.59
CA GLU A 314 17.57 30.55 -6.59
C GLU A 314 17.13 30.93 -5.17
N GLY A 315 17.33 32.20 -4.81
CA GLY A 315 17.02 32.73 -3.47
C GLY A 315 18.12 32.53 -2.42
N ASN A 316 19.19 31.77 -2.72
CA ASN A 316 20.37 31.72 -1.86
C ASN A 316 21.28 32.95 -2.06
N GLN A 317 22.10 33.22 -1.04
CA GLN A 317 23.17 34.22 -1.13
C GLN A 317 24.51 33.53 -1.43
N LEU A 318 25.17 33.97 -2.50
CA LEU A 318 26.53 33.58 -2.87
C LEU A 318 27.54 34.57 -2.26
N SER A 319 28.40 34.08 -1.37
CA SER A 319 29.55 34.81 -0.85
C SER A 319 30.79 34.52 -1.70
N ILE A 320 31.40 35.58 -2.24
CA ILE A 320 32.62 35.56 -3.06
C ILE A 320 33.74 36.23 -2.26
N ALA A 321 34.86 35.55 -2.05
CA ALA A 321 36.01 36.12 -1.35
C ALA A 321 37.32 35.79 -2.07
N VAL A 322 38.24 36.76 -2.15
CA VAL A 322 39.62 36.55 -2.61
C VAL A 322 40.55 36.74 -1.43
N ILE A 323 41.40 35.76 -1.19
CA ILE A 323 42.33 35.68 -0.07
C ILE A 323 43.78 35.71 -0.58
N ASP A 324 44.61 36.53 0.04
CA ASP A 324 46.05 36.60 -0.26
C ASP A 324 46.85 35.47 0.42
N LYS A 325 48.16 35.43 0.16
CA LYS A 325 49.08 34.43 0.73
C LYS A 325 49.22 34.46 2.26
N LEU A 326 48.79 35.55 2.91
CA LEU A 326 48.81 35.71 4.37
C LEU A 326 47.46 35.34 5.00
N GLY A 327 46.47 34.90 4.19
CA GLY A 327 45.13 34.58 4.66
C GLY A 327 44.23 35.81 4.80
N LYS A 328 44.66 37.00 4.34
CA LYS A 328 43.85 38.21 4.42
C LYS A 328 42.87 38.26 3.24
N ALA A 329 41.60 38.54 3.53
CA ALA A 329 40.61 38.84 2.49
C ALA A 329 40.94 40.20 1.85
N VAL A 330 41.26 40.18 0.55
CA VAL A 330 41.57 41.38 -0.25
C VAL A 330 40.38 41.81 -1.12
N TYR A 331 39.38 40.96 -1.27
CA TYR A 331 38.09 41.27 -1.88
C TYR A 331 37.02 40.37 -1.25
N GLN A 332 35.83 40.93 -1.03
CA GLN A 332 34.66 40.18 -0.56
C GLN A 332 33.37 40.82 -1.06
N GLU A 333 32.45 40.01 -1.58
CA GLU A 333 31.15 40.46 -2.04
C GLU A 333 30.10 39.37 -1.87
N ASN A 334 28.87 39.77 -1.55
CA ASN A 334 27.72 38.88 -1.52
C ASN A 334 26.80 39.19 -2.71
N LYS A 335 26.28 38.15 -3.35
CA LYS A 335 25.32 38.24 -4.45
C LYS A 335 24.11 37.37 -4.20
N GLU A 336 22.94 37.93 -4.46
CA GLU A 336 21.70 37.15 -4.56
C GLU A 336 21.76 36.29 -5.82
N VAL A 337 21.40 35.01 -5.66
CA VAL A 337 21.35 34.05 -6.75
C VAL A 337 19.97 34.11 -7.40
N GLY A 338 19.94 34.50 -8.67
CA GLY A 338 18.71 34.55 -9.48
C GLY A 338 18.47 33.33 -10.38
N GLY A 339 19.27 32.26 -10.25
CA GLY A 339 19.13 31.05 -11.08
C GLY A 339 20.22 30.00 -10.84
N ASN A 340 20.21 28.91 -11.61
CA ASN A 340 21.13 27.77 -11.44
C ASN A 340 22.60 28.05 -11.84
N SER A 341 22.84 29.10 -12.63
CA SER A 341 24.19 29.49 -13.05
C SER A 341 24.40 30.99 -12.96
N LEU A 342 25.65 31.39 -12.76
CA LEU A 342 26.06 32.78 -12.69
C LEU A 342 27.39 32.97 -13.40
N ILE A 343 27.41 33.92 -14.33
CA ILE A 343 28.66 34.48 -14.85
C ILE A 343 28.91 35.79 -14.12
N TYR A 344 30.03 35.88 -13.42
CA TYR A 344 30.36 37.03 -12.59
C TYR A 344 31.78 37.53 -12.87
N ASN A 345 31.94 38.85 -13.03
CA ASN A 345 33.24 39.47 -13.19
C ASN A 345 33.65 40.15 -11.88
N VAL A 346 34.79 39.73 -11.32
CA VAL A 346 35.38 40.40 -10.16
C VAL A 346 36.16 41.62 -10.65
N HIS A 347 35.52 42.80 -10.61
CA HIS A 347 36.06 44.03 -11.18
C HIS A 347 37.22 44.65 -10.37
N GLN A 348 37.34 44.36 -9.07
CA GLN A 348 38.31 45.00 -8.16
C GLN A 348 39.65 44.26 -8.01
N ILE A 349 40.04 43.44 -9.00
CA ILE A 349 41.34 42.72 -8.92
C ILE A 349 42.52 43.47 -9.56
N THR A 350 42.29 44.64 -10.15
CA THR A 350 43.34 45.46 -10.80
C THR A 350 44.40 45.94 -9.82
N ASP A 351 44.00 46.25 -8.59
CA ASP A 351 44.87 46.85 -7.57
C ASP A 351 45.62 45.78 -6.75
N LEU A 352 45.42 44.50 -7.07
CA LEU A 352 46.12 43.40 -6.42
C LEU A 352 47.55 43.27 -6.95
N ASN A 353 48.51 43.17 -6.02
CA ASN A 353 49.89 42.89 -6.36
C ASN A 353 50.03 41.54 -7.08
N PRO A 354 51.00 41.38 -8.01
CA PRO A 354 51.28 40.10 -8.65
C PRO A 354 51.55 38.99 -7.63
N GLY A 355 50.95 37.82 -7.83
CA GLY A 355 51.06 36.71 -6.89
C GLY A 355 49.97 35.65 -6.99
N HIS A 356 49.97 34.73 -6.03
CA HIS A 356 48.95 33.68 -5.90
C HIS A 356 47.86 34.11 -4.94
N TYR A 357 46.61 33.82 -5.31
CA TYR A 357 45.42 34.11 -4.53
C TYR A 357 44.51 32.89 -4.47
N LEU A 358 43.71 32.79 -3.42
CA LEU A 358 42.64 31.82 -3.29
C LEU A 358 41.29 32.54 -3.48
N LEU A 359 40.49 32.05 -4.40
CA LEU A 359 39.08 32.37 -4.52
C LEU A 359 38.27 31.37 -3.67
N ILE A 360 37.45 31.89 -2.77
CA ILE A 360 36.52 31.10 -1.96
C ILE A 360 35.10 31.51 -2.34
N LEU A 361 34.30 30.52 -2.74
CA LEU A 361 32.88 30.69 -3.05
C LEU A 361 32.08 29.89 -2.04
N THR A 362 31.07 30.50 -1.42
CA THR A 362 30.18 29.82 -0.47
C THR A 362 28.73 30.11 -0.84
N SER A 363 27.92 29.06 -0.97
CA SER A 363 26.47 29.14 -1.24
C SER A 363 25.77 28.13 -0.33
N GLY A 364 25.01 28.62 0.65
CA GLY A 364 24.45 27.77 1.71
C GLY A 364 25.55 27.00 2.46
N SER A 365 25.46 25.66 2.49
CA SER A 365 26.46 24.77 3.09
C SER A 365 27.61 24.39 2.14
N GLN A 366 27.52 24.76 0.86
CA GLN A 366 28.51 24.38 -0.15
C GLN A 366 29.64 25.40 -0.23
N LYS A 367 30.87 24.92 -0.40
CA LYS A 367 32.07 25.77 -0.47
C LYS A 367 33.03 25.25 -1.54
N ILE A 368 33.47 26.15 -2.42
CA ILE A 368 34.54 25.89 -3.40
C ILE A 368 35.74 26.77 -3.04
N THR A 369 36.94 26.21 -3.18
CA THR A 369 38.19 26.96 -3.08
C THR A 369 39.03 26.69 -4.32
N THR A 370 39.32 27.74 -5.10
CA THR A 370 40.09 27.67 -6.34
C THR A 370 41.26 28.64 -6.27
N ARG A 371 42.44 28.23 -6.74
CA ARG A 371 43.63 29.08 -6.81
C ARG A 371 43.71 29.78 -8.16
N PHE A 372 44.07 31.07 -8.17
CA PHE A 372 44.46 31.78 -9.39
C PHE A 372 45.76 32.59 -9.22
N ILE A 373 46.33 33.00 -10.35
CA ILE A 373 47.57 33.76 -10.44
C ILE A 373 47.27 35.15 -11.01
N LYS A 374 47.61 36.20 -10.28
CA LYS A 374 47.62 37.59 -10.76
C LYS A 374 49.03 37.91 -11.27
N GLN A 375 49.13 38.40 -12.50
CA GLN A 375 50.36 38.88 -13.11
C GLN A 375 50.56 40.38 -12.93
#